data_AF-A0A150MCL5-F1
#
_entry.id   AF-A0A150MCL5-F1
#
_cell.length_a   1.000
_cell.length_b   1.000
_cell.length_c   1.000
_cell.angle_alpha   90.00
_cell.angle_beta   90.00
_cell.angle_gamma   90.00
#
_symmetry.space_group_name_H-M   'P 1'
#
loop_
_entity.id
_entity.type
_entity.pdbx_description
1 polymer ?
#
loop_
_entity_poly.entity_id
_entity_poly.type
_entity_poly.pdbx_seq_one_letter_code
_entity_poly.pdbx_strand_id
1 'polypeptide(L)'
;MESPFVEVFDNIGIPYAADIMNFVIITAVLSVANSGLYATSRVLWSMSRQGMVSPFFSKLSKRGVPINALIASIAIGCLSLLCSIYAEDTVYVWLTAIAGFGAVTVWASIALSSYFGRKAFLREGGDVRDLKYRTPLYPFVPLAAFVLNMATIIGLAFIPYRCNEEV
;
A
#
# COMPACT_ATOMS: atom_id res chain seq x y z
N MET A 1 -6.35 -1.01 21.15
CA MET A 1 -6.21 -2.40 20.67
C MET A 1 -4.80 -2.87 20.98
N GLU A 2 -4.63 -3.82 21.90
CA GLU A 2 -3.34 -4.48 22.09
C GLU A 2 -3.10 -5.44 20.92
N SER A 3 -1.83 -5.63 20.55
CA SER A 3 -1.50 -6.56 19.46
C SER A 3 -1.92 -7.96 19.88
N PRO A 4 -2.69 -8.71 19.07
CA PRO A 4 -3.18 -10.04 19.43
C PRO A 4 -2.03 -11.02 19.69
N PHE A 5 -0.83 -10.76 19.15
CA PHE A 5 0.36 -11.53 19.47
C PHE A 5 0.87 -11.26 20.88
N VAL A 6 0.86 -10.00 21.32
CA VAL A 6 1.28 -9.60 22.68
C VAL A 6 0.32 -10.21 23.70
N GLU A 7 -0.98 -10.11 23.44
CA GLU A 7 -2.03 -10.69 24.28
C GLU A 7 -1.93 -12.22 24.38
N VAL A 8 -1.60 -12.91 23.28
CA VAL A 8 -1.34 -14.36 23.31
C VAL A 8 -0.09 -14.70 24.12
N PHE A 9 0.99 -13.93 23.98
CA PHE A 9 2.22 -14.19 24.74
C PHE A 9 2.08 -13.88 26.24
N ASP A 10 1.28 -12.88 26.60
CA ASP A 10 0.91 -12.62 27.99
C ASP A 10 0.03 -13.74 28.57
N ASN A 11 -0.94 -14.25 27.79
CA ASN A 11 -1.78 -15.38 28.22
C ASN A 11 -1.02 -16.71 28.37
N ILE A 12 0.08 -16.92 27.63
CA ILE A 12 0.92 -18.13 27.74
C ILE A 12 1.87 -18.04 28.97
N GLY A 13 2.00 -16.86 29.60
CA GLY A 13 2.71 -16.70 30.87
C GLY A 13 4.24 -16.71 30.74
N ILE A 14 4.79 -16.42 29.57
CA ILE A 14 6.24 -16.25 29.38
C ILE A 14 6.62 -14.81 29.74
N PRO A 15 7.30 -14.56 30.87
CA PRO A 15 7.71 -13.21 31.24
C PRO A 15 8.64 -12.63 30.15
N TYR A 16 8.50 -11.33 29.87
CA TYR A 16 9.24 -10.56 28.86
C TYR A 16 8.93 -10.83 27.38
N ALA A 17 8.11 -11.83 27.03
CA ALA A 17 7.77 -12.12 25.63
C ALA A 17 6.97 -10.98 24.97
N ALA A 18 6.03 -10.38 25.72
CA ALA A 18 5.25 -9.21 25.30
C ALA A 18 6.14 -8.00 24.97
N ASP A 19 7.10 -7.68 25.84
CA ASP A 19 8.01 -6.54 25.65
C ASP A 19 8.90 -6.71 24.41
N ILE A 20 9.43 -7.92 24.20
CA ILE A 20 10.23 -8.24 23.01
C ILE A 20 9.38 -8.09 21.74
N MET A 21 8.14 -8.58 21.76
CA MET A 21 7.22 -8.45 20.63
C MET A 21 6.88 -6.99 20.32
N ASN A 22 6.61 -6.18 21.35
CA ASN A 22 6.38 -4.75 21.18
C ASN A 22 7.60 -4.05 20.55
N PHE A 23 8.81 -4.38 20.99
CA PHE A 23 10.03 -3.83 20.40
C PHE A 23 10.17 -4.18 18.91
N VAL A 24 9.88 -5.43 18.54
CA VAL A 24 9.90 -5.89 17.13
C VAL A 24 8.84 -5.17 16.31
N ILE A 25 7.62 -5.03 16.82
CA ILE A 25 6.52 -4.34 16.14
C ILE A 25 6.87 -2.87 15.88
N ILE A 26 7.35 -2.14 16.89
CA ILE A 26 7.73 -0.72 16.73
C ILE A 26 8.84 -0.57 15.69
N THR A 27 9.84 -1.45 15.73
CA THR A 27 10.95 -1.44 14.76
C THR A 27 10.47 -1.75 13.33
N ALA A 28 9.59 -2.73 13.17
CA ALA A 28 9.00 -3.09 11.89
C ALA A 28 8.14 -1.95 11.31
N VAL A 29 7.29 -1.33 12.14
CA VAL A 29 6.44 -0.19 11.77
C VAL A 29 7.31 1.01 11.36
N LEU A 30 8.39 1.30 12.09
CA LEU A 30 9.32 2.38 11.73
C LEU A 30 10.01 2.13 10.37
N SER A 31 10.38 0.87 10.11
CA SER A 31 11.01 0.48 8.84
C SER A 31 10.07 0.61 7.64
N VAL A 32 8.83 0.13 7.77
CA VAL A 32 7.82 0.25 6.71
C VAL A 32 7.41 1.71 6.51
N ALA A 33 7.33 2.53 7.56
CA ALA A 33 7.01 3.95 7.46
C ALA A 33 8.06 4.71 6.63
N ASN A 34 9.36 4.48 6.87
CA ASN A 34 10.43 5.13 6.10
C ASN A 34 10.40 4.72 4.62
N SER A 35 10.23 3.42 4.35
CA SER A 35 10.16 2.89 2.98
C SER A 35 8.91 3.34 2.23
N GLY A 36 7.77 3.40 2.93
CA GLY A 36 6.49 3.89 2.40
C GLY A 36 6.55 5.37 2.04
N LEU A 37 7.08 6.23 2.93
CA LEU A 37 7.26 7.65 2.64
C LEU A 37 8.18 7.89 1.45
N TYR A 38 9.27 7.13 1.36
CA TYR A 38 10.17 7.19 0.21
C TYR A 38 9.47 6.78 -1.10
N ALA A 39 8.74 5.66 -1.08
CA ALA A 39 8.02 5.16 -2.25
C ALA A 39 6.97 6.19 -2.73
N THR A 40 6.11 6.69 -1.85
CA THR A 40 5.07 7.67 -2.19
C THR A 40 5.66 8.95 -2.77
N SER A 41 6.73 9.48 -2.16
CA SER A 41 7.40 10.69 -2.64
C SER A 41 7.97 10.52 -4.06
N ARG A 42 8.47 9.33 -4.39
CA ARG A 42 9.04 9.01 -5.71
C ARG A 42 7.97 8.75 -6.76
N VAL A 43 6.86 8.12 -6.37
CA VAL A 43 5.68 7.98 -7.24
C VAL A 43 5.15 9.36 -7.60
N LEU A 44 4.95 10.24 -6.62
CA LEU A 44 4.49 11.61 -6.84
C LEU A 44 5.46 12.42 -7.71
N TRP A 45 6.77 12.27 -7.49
CA TRP A 45 7.79 12.90 -8.33
C TRP A 45 7.77 12.37 -9.78
N SER A 46 7.60 11.06 -9.98
CA SER A 46 7.53 10.46 -11.33
C SER A 46 6.29 10.96 -12.08
N MET A 47 5.14 11.08 -11.39
CA MET A 47 3.92 11.65 -11.96
C MET A 47 4.09 13.13 -12.35
N SER A 48 4.77 13.93 -11.51
CA SER A 48 5.08 15.33 -11.81
C SER A 48 6.00 15.48 -13.03
N ARG A 49 6.97 14.58 -13.21
CA ARG A 49 7.83 14.56 -14.40
C ARG A 49 7.10 14.19 -15.69
N GLN A 50 6.04 13.40 -15.60
CA GLN A 50 5.18 13.04 -16.72
C GLN A 50 4.13 14.11 -17.03
N GLY A 51 4.13 15.25 -16.30
CA GLY A 51 3.17 16.34 -16.48
C GLY A 51 1.78 16.07 -15.89
N MET A 52 1.59 14.97 -15.17
CA MET A 52 0.29 14.62 -14.55
C MET A 52 0.02 15.41 -13.26
N VAL A 53 1.05 15.97 -12.64
CA VAL A 53 0.97 16.72 -11.38
C VAL A 53 1.81 17.99 -11.51
N SER A 54 1.42 19.06 -10.79
CA SER A 54 2.11 20.36 -10.80
C SER A 54 3.64 20.22 -10.79
N PRO A 55 4.36 20.97 -11.63
CA PRO A 55 5.82 20.87 -11.77
C PRO A 55 6.57 21.23 -10.49
N PHE A 56 5.89 21.82 -9.50
CA PHE A 56 6.44 22.11 -8.18
C PHE A 56 6.97 20.85 -7.47
N PHE A 57 6.37 19.69 -7.72
CA PHE A 57 6.79 18.41 -7.14
C PHE A 57 7.95 17.74 -7.90
N SER A 58 8.30 18.24 -9.10
CA SER A 58 9.41 17.71 -9.91
C SER A 58 10.78 18.21 -9.44
N LYS A 59 10.84 19.23 -8.56
CA LYS A 59 12.10 19.79 -8.06
C LYS A 59 12.84 18.77 -7.18
N LEU A 60 14.06 18.45 -7.58
CA LEU A 60 14.98 17.59 -6.83
C LEU A 60 15.99 18.41 -6.03
N SER A 61 16.31 17.93 -4.83
CA SER A 61 17.46 18.42 -4.06
C SER A 61 18.78 17.95 -4.67
N LYS A 62 19.91 18.56 -4.24
CA LYS A 62 21.28 18.16 -4.63
C LYS A 62 21.60 16.68 -4.36
N ARG A 63 20.87 16.05 -3.42
CA ARG A 63 20.98 14.62 -3.08
C ARG A 63 20.03 13.71 -3.88
N GLY A 64 19.32 14.23 -4.88
CA GLY A 64 18.39 13.44 -5.70
C GLY A 64 17.06 13.11 -5.04
N VAL A 65 16.72 13.78 -3.93
CA VAL A 65 15.48 13.56 -3.15
C VAL A 65 14.45 14.66 -3.47
N PRO A 66 13.19 14.30 -3.81
CA PRO A 66 12.12 15.27 -4.04
C PRO A 66 11.56 15.78 -2.70
N ILE A 67 12.19 16.80 -2.13
CA ILE A 67 11.84 17.34 -0.80
C ILE A 67 10.38 17.82 -0.72
N ASN A 68 9.89 18.50 -1.77
CA ASN A 68 8.52 19.03 -1.78
C ASN A 68 7.47 17.90 -1.71
N ALA A 69 7.71 16.80 -2.44
CA ALA A 69 6.85 15.62 -2.40
C ALA A 69 6.93 14.90 -1.05
N LEU A 70 8.12 14.86 -0.45
CA LEU A 70 8.34 14.27 0.87
C LEU A 70 7.60 15.04 1.97
N ILE A 71 7.73 16.38 2.00
CA ILE A 71 7.04 17.22 2.98
C ILE A 71 5.52 17.06 2.83
N ALA A 72 5.01 17.04 1.60
CA ALA A 72 3.57 16.82 1.37
C ALA A 72 3.12 15.44 1.87
N SER A 73 3.90 14.39 1.63
CA SER A 73 3.57 13.03 2.09
C SER A 73 3.58 12.93 3.62
N ILE A 74 4.56 13.57 4.28
CA ILE A 74 4.62 13.64 5.74
C ILE A 74 3.45 14.46 6.30
N ALA A 75 3.12 15.59 5.68
CA ALA A 75 2.00 16.44 6.12
C ALA A 75 0.67 15.68 6.08
N ILE A 76 0.42 14.92 5.00
CA ILE A 76 -0.77 14.07 4.87
C ILE A 76 -0.74 12.94 5.91
N GLY A 77 0.42 12.30 6.13
CA GLY A 77 0.59 11.28 7.16
C GLY A 77 0.29 11.80 8.58
N CYS A 78 0.84 12.96 8.94
CA CYS A 78 0.55 13.63 10.21
C CYS A 78 -0.93 13.99 10.34
N LEU A 79 -1.56 14.48 9.27
CA LEU A 79 -2.99 14.78 9.26
C LEU A 79 -3.83 13.52 9.52
N SER A 80 -3.47 12.40 8.89
CA SER A 80 -4.13 11.11 9.11
C SER A 80 -3.99 10.62 10.55
N LEU A 81 -2.84 10.85 11.20
CA LEU A 81 -2.63 10.51 12.60
C LEU A 81 -3.47 11.39 13.53
N LEU A 82 -3.60 12.68 13.24
CA LEU A 82 -4.46 13.58 14.00
C LEU A 82 -5.93 13.16 13.93
N CYS A 83 -6.40 12.71 12.76
CA CYS A 83 -7.76 12.18 12.62
C CYS A 83 -8.04 10.98 13.53
N SER A 84 -7.03 10.14 13.81
CA SER A 84 -7.17 9.01 14.72
C SER A 84 -7.41 9.41 16.18
N ILE A 85 -6.98 10.62 16.59
CA ILE A 85 -7.08 11.08 17.99
C ILE A 85 -8.42 11.77 18.26
N TYR A 86 -8.95 12.51 17.28
CA TYR A 86 -10.18 13.31 17.47
C TYR A 86 -11.47 12.58 17.08
N ALA A 87 -11.40 11.53 16.24
CA ALA A 87 -12.60 10.81 15.76
C ALA A 87 -12.29 9.34 15.41
N GLU A 88 -11.89 8.57 16.43
CA GLU A 88 -11.47 7.16 16.32
C GLU A 88 -12.57 6.25 15.73
N ASP A 89 -13.82 6.38 16.17
CA ASP A 89 -14.85 5.40 15.79
C ASP A 89 -15.36 5.55 14.35
N THR A 90 -15.28 6.74 13.77
CA THR A 90 -15.85 7.00 12.43
C THR A 90 -14.76 7.33 11.42
N VAL A 91 -13.93 8.35 11.66
CA VAL A 91 -13.00 8.85 10.64
C VAL A 91 -11.88 7.85 10.39
N TYR A 92 -11.36 7.19 11.43
CA TYR A 92 -10.33 6.16 11.26
C TYR A 92 -10.86 4.94 10.47
N VAL A 93 -12.09 4.49 10.74
CA VAL A 93 -12.72 3.38 10.01
C VAL A 93 -12.87 3.72 8.52
N TRP A 94 -13.34 4.94 8.21
CA TRP A 94 -13.44 5.39 6.81
C TRP A 94 -12.07 5.51 6.13
N LEU A 95 -11.07 6.07 6.80
CA LEU A 95 -9.72 6.23 6.26
C LEU A 95 -9.06 4.88 5.96
N THR A 96 -9.16 3.93 6.89
CA THR A 96 -8.60 2.59 6.73
C THR A 96 -9.34 1.79 5.65
N ALA A 97 -10.67 1.90 5.56
CA ALA A 97 -11.45 1.28 4.50
C ALA A 97 -11.05 1.80 3.10
N ILE A 98 -10.94 3.12 2.94
CA ILE A 98 -10.51 3.74 1.67
C ILE A 98 -9.07 3.33 1.33
N ALA A 99 -8.16 3.32 2.30
CA ALA A 99 -6.78 2.90 2.10
C ALA A 99 -6.68 1.43 1.66
N GLY A 100 -7.45 0.53 2.29
CA GLY A 100 -7.52 -0.88 1.93
C GLY A 100 -8.08 -1.09 0.52
N PHE A 101 -9.18 -0.42 0.19
CA PHE A 101 -9.76 -0.45 -1.17
C PHE A 101 -8.77 0.06 -2.22
N GLY A 102 -8.10 1.18 -1.93
CA GLY A 102 -7.08 1.75 -2.80
C GLY A 102 -5.91 0.79 -3.02
N ALA A 103 -5.44 0.12 -1.96
CA ALA A 103 -4.38 -0.88 -2.07
C ALA A 103 -4.79 -2.02 -3.02
N VAL A 104 -5.94 -2.66 -2.80
CA VAL A 104 -6.41 -3.77 -3.66
C VAL A 104 -6.56 -3.32 -5.11
N THR A 105 -7.07 -2.10 -5.32
CA THR A 105 -7.20 -1.51 -6.66
C THR A 105 -5.84 -1.32 -7.34
N VAL A 106 -4.82 -0.87 -6.60
CA VAL A 106 -3.45 -0.76 -7.13
C VAL A 106 -2.91 -2.13 -7.54
N TRP A 107 -3.09 -3.17 -6.72
CA TRP A 107 -2.66 -4.53 -7.05
C TRP A 107 -3.39 -5.10 -8.28
N ALA A 108 -4.71 -4.84 -8.41
CA ALA A 108 -5.47 -5.18 -9.60
C ALA A 108 -4.91 -4.47 -10.85
N SER A 109 -4.58 -3.18 -10.75
CA SER A 109 -3.99 -2.40 -11.84
C SER A 109 -2.62 -2.91 -12.27
N ILE A 110 -1.80 -3.39 -11.33
CA ILE A 110 -0.48 -4.00 -11.60
C ILE A 110 -0.65 -5.33 -12.34
N ALA A 111 -1.59 -6.18 -11.90
CA ALA A 111 -1.90 -7.44 -12.59
C ALA A 111 -2.38 -7.19 -14.03
N LEU A 112 -3.26 -6.20 -14.21
CA LEU A 112 -3.79 -5.82 -15.52
C LEU A 112 -2.70 -5.23 -16.43
N SER A 113 -1.83 -4.36 -15.89
CA SER A 113 -0.70 -3.79 -16.62
C SER A 113 0.33 -4.85 -17.02
N SER A 114 0.55 -5.85 -16.17
CA SER A 114 1.43 -6.99 -16.48
C SER A 114 0.88 -7.84 -17.62
N TYR A 115 -0.45 -7.98 -17.71
CA TYR A 115 -1.12 -8.68 -18.80
C TYR A 115 -1.07 -7.87 -20.11
N PHE A 116 -1.50 -6.60 -20.08
CA PHE A 116 -1.49 -5.77 -21.28
C PHE A 116 -0.09 -5.43 -21.78
N GLY A 117 0.89 -5.22 -20.89
CA GLY A 117 2.27 -4.90 -21.25
C GLY A 117 2.90 -5.97 -22.13
N ARG A 118 2.68 -7.26 -21.78
CA ARG A 118 3.16 -8.36 -22.62
C ARG A 118 2.38 -8.49 -23.93
N LYS A 119 1.07 -8.22 -23.93
CA LYS A 119 0.26 -8.21 -25.16
C LYS A 119 0.66 -7.07 -26.09
N ALA A 120 0.97 -5.89 -25.57
CA ALA A 120 1.45 -4.74 -26.34
C ALA A 120 2.84 -5.01 -26.93
N PHE A 121 3.77 -5.54 -26.12
CA PHE A 121 5.13 -5.90 -26.56
C PHE A 121 5.13 -6.93 -27.70
N LEU A 122 4.27 -7.94 -27.62
CA LEU A 122 4.08 -8.92 -28.70
C LEU A 122 3.47 -8.31 -29.97
N ARG A 123 2.58 -7.31 -29.83
CA ARG A 123 1.97 -6.61 -30.97
C ARG A 123 2.93 -5.66 -31.69
N GLU A 124 3.90 -5.11 -30.96
CA GLU A 124 4.96 -4.25 -31.51
C GLU A 124 6.08 -5.06 -32.19
N GLY A 125 5.95 -6.39 -32.29
CA GLY A 125 6.92 -7.27 -32.94
C GLY A 125 8.06 -7.74 -32.03
N GLY A 126 7.96 -7.48 -30.72
CA GLY A 126 8.93 -7.96 -29.74
C GLY A 126 8.85 -9.48 -29.53
N ASP A 127 10.00 -10.15 -29.57
CA ASP A 127 10.08 -11.58 -29.28
C ASP A 127 10.04 -11.82 -27.76
N VAL A 128 9.28 -12.81 -27.30
CA VAL A 128 9.23 -13.25 -25.89
C VAL A 128 10.63 -13.56 -25.34
N ARG A 129 11.57 -13.89 -26.23
CA ARG A 129 12.95 -14.20 -25.89
C ARG A 129 13.76 -12.99 -25.41
N ASP A 130 13.44 -11.79 -25.88
CA ASP A 130 14.11 -10.53 -25.51
C ASP A 130 13.60 -9.92 -24.20
N LEU A 131 12.52 -10.45 -23.63
CA LEU A 131 12.06 -10.05 -22.31
C LEU A 131 13.05 -10.49 -21.23
N LYS A 132 13.71 -9.50 -20.60
CA LYS A 132 14.64 -9.68 -19.46
C LYS A 132 14.00 -10.43 -18.29
N TYR A 133 12.68 -10.33 -18.12
CA TYR A 133 11.93 -11.08 -17.12
C TYR A 133 10.68 -11.70 -17.75
N ARG A 134 10.61 -13.02 -17.74
CA ARG A 134 9.45 -13.78 -18.22
C ARG A 134 8.62 -14.16 -17.02
N THR A 135 7.37 -13.71 -16.98
CA THR A 135 6.42 -14.18 -15.97
C THR A 135 6.21 -15.69 -16.14
N PRO A 136 6.58 -16.51 -15.14
CA PRO A 136 6.31 -17.95 -15.19
C PRO A 136 4.79 -18.14 -15.27
N LEU A 137 4.33 -19.11 -16.06
CA LEU A 137 2.90 -19.45 -16.21
C LEU A 137 2.00 -18.32 -16.75
N TYR A 138 2.55 -17.42 -17.58
CA TYR A 138 1.72 -16.49 -18.35
C TYR A 138 0.84 -17.23 -19.38
N PRO A 139 -0.44 -16.88 -19.55
CA PRO A 139 -1.19 -15.75 -18.99
C PRO A 139 -1.95 -16.06 -17.68
N PHE A 140 -1.81 -17.26 -17.12
CA PHE A 140 -2.62 -17.69 -15.97
C PHE A 140 -2.32 -16.88 -14.71
N VAL A 141 -1.05 -16.60 -14.42
CA VAL A 141 -0.67 -15.88 -13.18
C VAL A 141 -1.24 -14.45 -13.11
N PRO A 142 -1.07 -13.59 -14.14
CA PRO A 142 -1.68 -12.25 -14.12
C PRO A 142 -3.22 -12.29 -14.09
N LEU A 143 -3.83 -13.26 -14.79
CA LEU A 143 -5.28 -13.42 -14.81
C LEU A 143 -5.82 -13.87 -13.45
N ALA A 144 -5.21 -14.87 -12.83
CA ALA A 144 -5.56 -15.33 -11.49
C ALA A 144 -5.39 -14.21 -10.46
N ALA A 145 -4.29 -13.46 -10.51
CA ALA A 145 -4.08 -12.30 -9.64
C ALA A 145 -5.17 -11.24 -9.84
N PHE A 146 -5.55 -10.93 -11.08
CA PHE A 146 -6.62 -9.98 -11.37
C PHE A 146 -7.98 -10.46 -10.85
N VAL A 147 -8.34 -11.72 -11.11
CA VAL A 147 -9.60 -12.32 -10.64
C VAL A 147 -9.68 -12.35 -9.12
N LEU A 148 -8.58 -12.73 -8.44
CA LEU A 148 -8.52 -12.73 -6.98
C LEU A 148 -8.67 -11.32 -6.40
N ASN A 149 -8.00 -10.31 -6.98
CA ASN A 149 -8.18 -8.93 -6.52
C ASN A 149 -9.61 -8.43 -6.79
N MET A 150 -10.22 -8.80 -7.92
CA MET A 150 -11.62 -8.45 -8.20
C MET A 150 -12.58 -9.14 -7.23
N ALA A 151 -12.32 -10.40 -6.89
CA ALA A 151 -13.09 -11.12 -5.86
C ALA A 151 -12.96 -10.46 -4.49
N THR A 152 -11.78 -9.95 -4.12
CA THR A 152 -11.58 -9.17 -2.88
C THR A 152 -12.36 -7.86 -2.91
N ILE A 153 -12.37 -7.13 -4.02
CA ILE A 153 -13.16 -5.89 -4.17
C ILE A 153 -14.66 -6.17 -4.02
N ILE A 154 -15.14 -7.24 -4.65
CA ILE A 154 -16.53 -7.67 -4.55
C ILE A 154 -16.84 -8.12 -3.12
N GLY A 155 -15.93 -8.87 -2.49
CA GLY A 155 -16.02 -9.28 -1.09
C GLY A 155 -16.14 -8.08 -0.16
N LEU A 156 -15.31 -7.05 -0.35
CA LEU A 156 -15.38 -5.78 0.39
C LEU A 156 -16.73 -5.08 0.23
N ALA A 157 -17.40 -5.20 -0.92
CA ALA A 157 -18.74 -4.64 -1.13
C ALA A 157 -19.85 -5.43 -0.42
N PHE A 158 -19.64 -6.73 -0.18
CA PHE A 158 -20.57 -7.60 0.56
C PHE A 158 -20.29 -7.66 2.06
N ILE A 159 -19.16 -7.12 2.54
CA ILE A 159 -18.96 -6.94 3.98
C ILE A 159 -19.97 -5.90 4.43
N PRO A 160 -20.98 -6.27 5.24
CA PRO A 160 -21.84 -5.29 5.85
C PRO A 160 -20.94 -4.40 6.70
N TYR A 161 -20.93 -3.10 6.40
CA TYR A 161 -20.48 -2.10 7.36
C TYR A 161 -21.40 -2.26 8.57
N ARG A 162 -21.01 -3.11 9.53
CA ARG A 162 -21.69 -3.19 10.81
C ARG A 162 -21.33 -1.92 11.57
N CYS A 163 -21.96 -0.82 11.14
CA CYS A 163 -22.02 0.42 11.87
C CYS A 163 -23.02 0.16 13.00
N ASN A 164 -22.49 0.02 14.21
CA ASN A 164 -23.20 -0.01 15.49
C ASN A 164 -24.06 -1.27 15.79
N GLU A 165 -23.41 -2.30 16.33
CA GLU A 165 -23.86 -3.26 17.36
C GLU A 165 -22.76 -4.35 17.36
N GLU A 166 -21.93 -4.50 18.40
CA GLU A 166 -22.29 -4.68 19.80
C GLU A 166 -21.20 -4.14 20.75
N VAL A 167 -21.68 -3.88 21.98
CA VAL A 167 -21.04 -3.48 23.24
C VAL A 167 -19.71 -4.17 23.54
#